data_AF-A0A533YX99-F1
#
_entry.id   AF-A0A533YX99-F1
#
_cell.length_a   1.000
_cell.length_b   1.000
_cell.length_c   1.000
_cell.angle_alpha   90.00
_cell.angle_beta   90.00
_cell.angle_gamma   90.00
#
_symmetry.space_group_name_H-M   'P 1'
#
loop_
_entity.id
_entity.type
_entity.pdbx_description
1 polymer ?
#
loop_
_entity_poly.entity_id
_entity_poly.type
_entity_poly.pdbx_seq_one_letter_code
_entity_poly.pdbx_strand_id
1 'polypeptide(L)' 'MNTSAVEIFLVEDNPSDVRWMQEVLKEAPMRSRLTVARDGEEAVAFLTQEGGYANAPRPDL' A
#
# COMPACT_ATOMS: atom_id res chain seq x y z
N MET A 1 8.51 -22.10 -0.87
CA MET A 1 8.21 -20.88 -0.10
C MET A 1 7.41 -19.98 -1.04
N ASN A 2 6.23 -19.50 -0.63
CA ASN A 2 5.44 -18.58 -1.47
C ASN A 2 6.30 -17.34 -1.77
N THR A 3 6.59 -17.11 -3.04
CA THR A 3 7.53 -16.10 -3.54
C THR A 3 6.88 -14.75 -3.84
N SER A 4 5.58 -14.62 -3.57
CA SER A 4 4.79 -13.41 -3.83
C SER A 4 5.09 -12.31 -2.80
N ALA A 5 5.17 -11.06 -3.25
CA ALA A 5 5.35 -9.92 -2.37
C ALA A 5 4.09 -9.71 -1.50
N VAL A 6 4.28 -9.26 -0.26
CA VAL A 6 3.21 -8.83 0.63
C VAL A 6 2.63 -7.49 0.14
N GLU A 7 1.32 -7.41 -0.01
CA GLU A 7 0.61 -6.19 -0.40
C GLU A 7 0.31 -5.35 0.85
N ILE A 8 0.93 -4.19 0.98
CA ILE A 8 0.74 -3.27 2.10
C ILE A 8 0.01 -2.04 1.60
N PHE A 9 -1.08 -1.67 2.27
CA PHE A 9 -1.82 -0.45 1.98
C PHE A 9 -1.71 0.55 3.13
N LEU A 10 -1.21 1.74 2.82
CA LEU A 10 -1.02 2.82 3.78
C LEU A 10 -1.94 3.99 3.44
N VAL A 11 -2.66 4.50 4.42
CA VAL A 11 -3.39 5.78 4.31
C VAL A 11 -2.59 6.84 5.04
N GLU A 12 -1.93 7.72 4.30
CA GLU A 12 -1.02 8.73 4.85
C GLU A 12 -0.94 9.93 3.89
N ASP A 13 -1.23 11.12 4.39
CA ASP A 13 -1.21 12.37 3.62
C ASP A 13 0.15 13.07 3.68
N ASN A 14 0.98 12.73 4.69
CA ASN A 14 2.31 13.29 4.85
C ASN A 14 3.35 12.56 3.97
N PRO A 15 3.91 13.22 2.94
CA PRO A 15 4.89 12.60 2.05
C PRO A 15 6.20 12.21 2.75
N SER A 16 6.52 12.83 3.90
CA SER A 16 7.71 12.51 4.68
C SER A 16 7.57 11.15 5.34
N ASP A 17 6.38 10.86 5.89
CA ASP A 17 6.09 9.61 6.59
C ASP A 17 5.96 8.45 5.59
N VAL A 18 5.34 8.71 4.42
CA VAL A 18 5.33 7.76 3.29
C VAL A 18 6.75 7.38 2.87
N ARG A 19 7.63 8.37 2.69
CA ARG A 19 9.03 8.11 2.31
C ARG A 19 9.78 7.33 3.38
N TRP A 20 9.54 7.66 4.65
CA TRP A 20 10.16 6.94 5.76
C TRP A 20 9.71 5.47 5.77
N MET A 21 8.40 5.20 5.63
CA MET A 21 7.86 3.85 5.54
C MET A 21 8.42 3.06 4.36
N GLN A 22 8.57 3.70 3.19
CA GLN A 22 9.20 3.07 2.02
C GLN A 22 10.64 2.63 2.32
N GLU A 23 11.41 3.41 3.08
CA GLU A 23 12.78 3.07 3.43
C GLU A 23 12.83 1.91 4.43
N VAL A 24 11.96 1.93 5.44
CA VAL A 24 11.82 0.84 6.42
C VAL A 24 11.48 -0.48 5.72
N LEU A 25 10.58 -0.45 4.73
CA LEU A 25 10.19 -1.65 3.98
C LEU A 25 11.29 -2.19 3.04
N LYS A 26 12.22 -1.36 2.57
CA LYS A 26 13.35 -1.85 1.76
C LYS A 26 14.33 -2.69 2.56
N GLU A 27 14.50 -2.37 3.84
CA GLU A 27 15.37 -3.10 4.76
C GLU A 27 14.69 -4.35 5.36
N ALA A 28 13.39 -4.54 5.09
CA ALA A 28 12.65 -5.70 5.58
C ALA A 28 13.12 -7.00 4.89
N PRO A 29 13.20 -8.13 5.62
CA PRO A 29 13.63 -9.42 5.07
C PRO A 29 12.61 -10.06 4.12
N MET A 30 11.47 -9.41 3.88
CA MET A 30 10.40 -9.86 3.00
C MET A 30 10.17 -8.88 1.86
N ARG A 31 9.85 -9.40 0.67
CA ARG A 31 9.38 -8.56 -0.43
C ARG A 31 8.01 -8.00 -0.09
N SER A 32 7.86 -6.70 -0.17
CA SER A 32 6.58 -6.00 -0.02
C SER A 32 6.35 -5.03 -1.17
N ARG A 33 5.08 -4.80 -1.52
CA ARG A 33 4.63 -3.69 -2.37
C ARG A 33 3.80 -2.75 -1.51
N LEU A 34 4.21 -1.50 -1.43
CA LEU A 34 3.47 -0.45 -0.74
C LEU A 34 2.59 0.31 -1.73
N THR A 35 1.29 0.35 -1.47
CA THR A 35 0.35 1.27 -2.13
C THR A 35 -0.11 2.31 -1.10
N VAL A 36 -0.24 3.56 -1.52
CA VAL A 36 -0.54 4.67 -0.62
C VAL A 36 -1.79 5.40 -1.10
N ALA A 37 -2.75 5.60 -0.22
CA ALA A 37 -3.83 6.58 -0.39
C ALA A 37 -3.54 7.81 0.47
N ARG A 38 -3.85 9.00 -0.06
CA ARG A 38 -3.59 10.28 0.62
C ARG A 38 -4.73 10.74 1.50
N ASP A 39 -5.90 10.16 1.36
CA ASP A 39 -7.08 10.49 2.16
C ASP A 39 -8.03 9.29 2.26
N GLY A 40 -9.12 9.51 3.00
CA GLY A 40 -10.15 8.48 3.20
C GLY A 40 -10.98 8.17 1.96
N GLU A 41 -11.14 9.12 1.03
CA GLU A 41 -11.92 8.90 -0.19
C GLU A 41 -11.16 7.97 -1.14
N GLU A 42 -9.87 8.26 -1.36
CA GLU A 42 -8.96 7.39 -2.09
C GLU A 42 -8.85 6.03 -1.40
N ALA A 43 -8.81 5.99 -0.07
CA ALA A 43 -8.74 4.75 0.69
C ALA A 43 -9.96 3.86 0.51
N VAL A 44 -11.16 4.43 0.61
CA VAL A 44 -12.40 3.70 0.40
C VAL A 44 -12.47 3.19 -1.02
N ALA A 45 -12.19 4.04 -2.03
CA ALA A 45 -12.20 3.64 -3.43
C ALA A 45 -11.21 2.51 -3.73
N PHE A 46 -10.01 2.53 -3.12
CA PHE A 46 -9.04 1.45 -3.23
C PHE A 46 -9.56 0.14 -2.61
N LEU A 47 -10.07 0.20 -1.37
CA LEU A 47 -10.53 -0.98 -0.62
C LEU A 47 -11.79 -1.61 -1.20
N THR A 48 -12.69 -0.81 -1.76
CA THR A 48 -13.88 -1.29 -2.48
C THR A 48 -13.58 -1.66 -3.93
N GLN A 49 -12.35 -1.39 -4.41
CA GLN A 49 -11.92 -1.61 -5.80
C GLN A 49 -12.85 -0.90 -6.80
N GLU A 50 -13.21 0.35 -6.50
CA GLU A 50 -14.08 1.17 -7.33
C GLU A 50 -13.27 2.14 -8.21
N GLY A 51 -13.91 2.58 -9.29
CA GLY A 51 -13.32 3.57 -10.21
C GLY A 51 -11.96 3.12 -10.78
N GLY A 52 -10.94 3.96 -10.56
CA GLY A 52 -9.56 3.71 -11.03
C GLY A 52 -8.88 2.51 -10.37
N TYR A 53 -9.43 1.99 -9.28
CA TYR A 53 -8.87 0.89 -8.49
C TYR A 53 -9.53 -0.47 -8.77
N ALA A 54 -10.29 -0.61 -9.86
CA ALA A 54 -10.97 -1.85 -10.22
C ALA A 54 -10.07 -3.10 -10.29
N ASN A 55 -8.78 -2.91 -10.60
CA ASN A 55 -7.77 -3.97 -10.64
C ASN A 55 -6.70 -3.83 -9.54
N ALA A 56 -6.97 -3.02 -8.51
CA ALA A 56 -6.06 -2.89 -7.39
C ALA A 56 -5.92 -4.24 -6.65
N PRO A 57 -4.71 -4.60 -6.20
CA PRO A 57 -4.53 -5.78 -5.37
C PRO A 57 -5.29 -5.62 -4.05
N ARG A 58 -5.80 -6.72 -3.48
CA ARG A 58 -6.24 -6.68 -2.08
C ARG A 58 -5.02 -6.59 -1.17
N PRO A 59 -5.01 -5.68 -0.20
CA PRO A 59 -3.93 -5.63 0.78
C PRO A 59 -3.97 -6.84 1.70
N ASP A 60 -2.78 -7.33 2.06
CA ASP A 60 -2.56 -8.29 3.15
C ASP A 60 -2.51 -7.56 4.50
N LEU A 61 -2.07 -6.30 4.48
CA LEU A 61 -1.95 -5.40 5.62
C LEU A 61 -2.47 -4.00 5.28
#